data_AF-A0A933Y8Z1-F1
#
_entry.id   AF-A0A933Y8Z1-F1
#
_cell.length_a   1.000
_cell.length_b   1.000
_cell.length_c   1.000
_cell.angle_alpha   90.00
_cell.angle_beta   90.00
_cell.angle_gamma   90.00
#
_symmetry.space_group_name_H-M   'P 1'
#
loop_
_entity.id
_entity.type
_entity.pdbx_description
1 polymer ?
#
loop_
_entity_poly.entity_id
_entity_poly.type
_entity_poly.pdbx_seq_one_letter_code
_entity_poly.pdbx_strand_id
1 'polypeptide(L)'
;MAKKTSKKGVTTEKILEVVLDMNERMATKDDLEKVKNQLNLRIEEVLEEMEPIRKAVDKDAEMVVNHGKRITVLERRMGVATK
;
A
#
# COMPACT_ATOMS: atom_id res chain seq x y z
N MET A 1 12.23 37.54 -50.41
CA MET A 1 11.07 36.67 -50.69
C MET A 1 11.05 35.54 -49.68
N ALA A 2 10.15 35.55 -48.70
CA ALA A 2 10.07 34.50 -47.68
C ALA A 2 9.32 33.28 -48.22
N LYS A 3 9.99 32.11 -48.24
CA LYS A 3 9.37 30.82 -48.59
C LYS A 3 8.29 30.50 -47.55
N LYS A 4 7.01 30.56 -47.96
CA LYS A 4 5.88 30.08 -47.15
C LYS A 4 5.99 28.56 -47.03
N THR A 5 6.40 28.06 -45.87
CA THR A 5 6.33 26.64 -45.54
C THR A 5 4.85 26.27 -45.40
N SER A 6 4.33 25.40 -46.27
CA SER A 6 2.96 24.90 -46.15
C SER A 6 2.84 24.15 -44.81
N LYS A 7 1.85 24.52 -44.00
CA LYS A 7 1.53 23.77 -42.78
C LYS A 7 1.07 22.38 -43.23
N LYS A 8 1.86 21.34 -42.95
CA LYS A 8 1.45 19.94 -43.13
C LYS A 8 0.18 19.73 -42.28
N GLY A 9 -0.96 19.53 -42.95
CA GLY A 9 -2.22 19.22 -42.29
C GLY A 9 -2.14 17.89 -41.55
N VAL A 10 -2.90 17.76 -40.46
CA VAL A 10 -3.18 16.45 -39.84
C VAL A 10 -4.11 15.70 -40.77
N THR A 11 -3.74 14.47 -41.15
CA THR A 11 -4.57 13.61 -42.00
C THR A 11 -5.29 12.58 -41.16
N THR A 12 -6.40 12.04 -41.67
CA THR A 12 -7.19 11.01 -41.00
C THR A 12 -6.35 9.76 -40.69
N GLU A 13 -5.40 9.42 -41.55
CA GLU A 13 -4.50 8.27 -41.38
C GLU A 13 -3.59 8.44 -40.17
N LYS A 14 -3.05 9.65 -39.96
CA LYS A 14 -2.23 9.96 -38.78
C LYS A 14 -3.03 9.93 -37.49
N ILE A 15 -4.30 10.32 -37.56
CA ILE A 15 -5.21 10.21 -36.41
C ILE A 15 -5.46 8.74 -36.09
N LEU A 16 -5.70 7.91 -37.11
CA LEU A 16 -5.93 6.48 -36.94
C LEU A 16 -4.71 5.77 -36.34
N GLU A 17 -3.50 6.08 -36.84
CA GLU A 17 -2.24 5.52 -36.35
C GLU A 17 -2.06 5.81 -34.85
N VAL A 18 -2.32 7.04 -34.41
CA VAL A 18 -2.23 7.43 -33.00
C VAL A 18 -3.30 6.73 -32.15
N VAL A 19 -4.54 6.61 -32.65
CA VAL A 19 -5.61 5.93 -31.91
C VAL A 19 -5.32 4.43 -31.73
N LEU A 20 -4.75 3.78 -32.75
CA LEU A 20 -4.35 2.37 -32.67
C LEU A 20 -3.20 2.18 -31.68
N ASP A 21 -2.15 3.01 -31.76
CA ASP A 21 -1.03 2.97 -30.81
C ASP A 21 -1.48 3.24 -29.36
N MET A 22 -2.44 4.16 -29.16
CA MET A 22 -3.04 4.39 -27.85
C MET A 22 -3.80 3.17 -27.35
N ASN A 23 -4.61 2.54 -28.20
CA ASN A 23 -5.40 1.37 -27.83
C ASN A 23 -4.52 0.16 -27.45
N GLU A 24 -3.38 -0.02 -28.13
CA GLU A 24 -2.42 -1.09 -27.81
C GLU A 24 -1.67 -0.85 -26.49
N ARG A 25 -1.47 0.40 -26.09
CA ARG A 25 -0.76 0.76 -24.85
C ARG A 25 -1.68 0.90 -23.63
N MET A 26 -2.99 0.93 -23.84
CA MET A 26 -3.94 1.05 -22.75
C MET A 26 -4.10 -0.29 -22.05
N ALA A 27 -3.85 -0.31 -20.74
CA ALA A 27 -4.26 -1.41 -19.90
C ALA A 27 -5.78 -1.54 -19.96
N THR A 28 -6.25 -2.76 -20.21
CA THR A 28 -7.68 -3.04 -20.26
C THR A 28 -8.24 -3.15 -18.84
N LYS A 29 -9.57 -3.12 -18.74
CA LYS A 29 -10.25 -3.38 -17.47
C LYS A 29 -9.87 -4.76 -16.90
N ASP A 30 -9.73 -5.75 -17.78
CA ASP A 30 -9.39 -7.13 -17.41
C ASP A 30 -7.97 -7.23 -16.84
N ASP A 31 -7.03 -6.42 -17.36
CA ASP A 31 -5.67 -6.35 -16.82
C ASP A 31 -5.68 -5.80 -15.39
N LEU A 32 -6.49 -4.78 -15.14
CA LEU A 32 -6.67 -4.21 -13.81
C LEU A 32 -7.28 -5.21 -12.83
N GLU A 33 -8.26 -6.00 -13.29
CA GLU A 33 -8.93 -7.01 -12.48
C GLU A 33 -8.00 -8.17 -12.11
N LYS A 34 -7.14 -8.60 -13.04
CA LYS A 34 -6.09 -9.60 -12.76
C LYS A 34 -5.11 -9.11 -11.70
N VAL A 35 -4.61 -7.88 -11.83
CA VAL A 35 -3.67 -7.29 -10.85
C VAL A 35 -4.33 -7.17 -9.48
N LYS A 36 -5.59 -6.71 -9.44
CA LYS A 36 -6.36 -6.61 -8.19
C LYS A 36 -6.48 -7.97 -7.50
N ASN A 37 -6.84 -9.02 -8.25
CA ASN A 37 -7.00 -10.36 -7.68
C ASN A 37 -5.67 -10.92 -7.14
N GLN A 38 -4.57 -10.72 -7.88
CA GLN A 38 -3.24 -11.11 -7.40
C GLN A 38 -2.81 -10.36 -6.14
N LEU A 39 -3.10 -9.05 -6.06
CA LEU A 39 -2.82 -8.26 -4.87
C LEU A 39 -3.62 -8.73 -3.67
N ASN A 40 -4.91 -9.04 -3.85
CA ASN A 40 -5.75 -9.53 -2.75
C ASN A 40 -5.23 -10.84 -2.17
N LEU A 41 -4.84 -11.81 -3.00
CA LEU A 41 -4.26 -13.07 -2.53
C LEU A 41 -2.98 -12.85 -1.72
N ARG A 42 -2.08 -11.98 -2.20
CA ARG A 42 -0.84 -11.66 -1.48
C ARG A 42 -1.10 -10.92 -0.17
N ILE A 43 -2.13 -10.07 -0.11
CA ILE A 43 -2.52 -9.41 1.12
C ILE A 43 -3.00 -10.43 2.15
N GLU A 44 -3.80 -11.41 1.72
CA GLU A 44 -4.25 -12.50 2.60
C GLU A 44 -3.07 -13.32 3.14
N GLU A 45 -2.14 -13.73 2.28
CA GLU A 45 -0.91 -14.44 2.68
C GLU A 45 -0.11 -13.65 3.73
N VAL A 46 0.10 -12.35 3.50
CA VAL A 46 0.82 -11.48 4.45
C VAL A 46 0.08 -11.36 5.78
N LEU A 47 -1.26 -11.26 5.76
CA LEU A 47 -2.06 -11.19 6.99
C LEU A 47 -1.96 -12.47 7.81
N GLU A 48 -1.94 -13.64 7.16
CA GLU A 48 -1.73 -14.93 7.83
C GLU A 48 -0.33 -15.00 8.45
N GLU A 49 0.70 -14.60 7.72
CA GLU A 49 2.08 -14.57 8.24
C GLU A 49 2.28 -13.58 9.39
N MET A 50 1.51 -12.49 9.42
CA MET A 50 1.58 -11.50 10.50
C MET A 50 0.78 -11.89 11.76
N GLU A 51 -0.10 -12.89 11.69
CA GLU A 51 -0.95 -13.28 12.83
C GLU A 51 -0.16 -13.70 14.08
N PRO A 52 0.92 -14.50 13.99
CA PRO A 52 1.77 -14.84 15.13
C PRO A 52 2.45 -13.62 15.74
N ILE A 53 2.89 -12.67 14.91
CA ILE A 53 3.52 -11.42 15.36
C ILE A 53 2.51 -10.60 16.16
N ARG A 54 1.28 -10.46 15.65
CA ARG A 54 0.19 -9.77 16.37
C ARG A 54 -0.05 -10.39 17.75
N LYS A 55 -0.17 -11.73 17.81
CA LYS A 55 -0.38 -12.46 19.06
C LYS A 55 0.78 -12.30 20.05
N ALA A 56 2.02 -12.25 19.55
CA ALA A 56 3.19 -12.02 20.39
C ALA A 56 3.18 -10.60 20.98
N VAL A 57 2.93 -9.59 20.15
CA VAL A 57 2.85 -8.19 20.58
C VAL A 57 1.73 -7.98 21.61
N ASP A 58 0.56 -8.59 21.41
CA ASP A 58 -0.55 -8.51 22.37
C ASP A 58 -0.16 -9.08 23.74
N LYS A 59 0.51 -10.24 23.76
CA LYS A 59 1.01 -10.86 25.01
C LYS A 59 2.07 -10.01 25.69
N ASP A 60 2.99 -9.44 24.93
CA ASP A 60 4.03 -8.57 25.48
C ASP A 60 3.44 -7.30 26.06
N ALA A 61 2.43 -6.71 25.40
CA ALA A 61 1.69 -5.56 25.93
C ALA A 61 1.01 -5.89 27.26
N GLU A 62 0.33 -7.04 27.36
CA GLU A 62 -0.27 -7.51 28.62
C GLU A 62 0.79 -7.69 29.72
N MET A 63 1.94 -8.27 29.37
CA MET A 63 3.04 -8.47 30.31
C MET A 63 3.59 -7.15 30.84
N VAL A 64 3.78 -6.15 29.99
CA VAL A 64 4.24 -4.80 30.39
C VAL A 64 3.24 -4.16 31.37
N VAL A 65 1.94 -4.24 31.08
CA VAL A 65 0.90 -3.71 31.98
C VAL A 65 0.91 -4.42 33.33
N ASN A 66 1.04 -5.74 33.34
CA ASN A 66 1.11 -6.53 34.56
C ASN A 66 2.36 -6.23 35.38
N HIS A 67 3.51 -6.07 34.73
CA HIS A 67 4.73 -5.62 35.39
C HIS A 67 4.58 -4.22 35.99
N GLY A 68 3.99 -3.27 35.26
CA GLY A 68 3.70 -1.93 35.77
C GLY A 68 2.88 -1.98 37.07
N LYS A 69 1.78 -2.74 37.08
CA LYS A 69 0.95 -2.94 38.28
C LYS A 69 1.76 -3.51 39.46
N ARG A 70 2.60 -4.52 39.21
CA ARG A 70 3.45 -5.14 40.24
C ARG A 70 4.49 -4.18 40.78
N ILE A 71 5.15 -3.42 39.92
CA ILE A 71 6.12 -2.39 40.29
C ILE A 71 5.45 -1.37 41.20
N THR A 72 4.28 -0.85 40.82
CA THR A 72 3.54 0.10 41.66
C THR A 72 3.22 -0.45 43.06
N VAL A 73 2.86 -1.73 43.18
CA VAL A 73 2.64 -2.36 44.49
C VAL A 73 3.94 -2.41 45.30
N LEU A 74 5.06 -2.76 44.67
CA LEU A 74 6.37 -2.81 45.32
C LEU A 74 6.85 -1.42 45.75
N GLU A 75 6.74 -0.41 44.89
CA GLU A 75 7.09 0.98 45.19
C GLU A 75 6.32 1.52 46.40
N ARG A 76 5.02 1.21 46.50
CA ARG A 76 4.18 1.56 47.66
C ARG A 76 4.67 0.88 48.94
N ARG A 77 5.04 -0.40 48.88
CA ARG A 77 5.55 -1.14 50.04
C ARG A 77 6.92 -0.65 50.51
N MET A 78 7.77 -0.20 49.59
CA MET A 78 9.10 0.31 49.91
C MET A 78 9.10 1.81 50.26
N GLY A 79 7.96 2.50 50.18
CA GLY A 79 7.87 3.94 50.47
C GLY A 79 8.59 4.83 49.44
N VAL A 80 8.89 4.30 48.25
CA VAL A 80 9.59 5.01 47.16
C VAL A 80 8.65 5.42 46.02
N ALA A 81 7.34 5.23 46.19
CA ALA A 81 6.35 5.66 45.21
C ALA A 81 6.45 7.17 44.99
N THR A 82 6.96 7.57 43.84
CA THR A 82 6.92 8.95 43.36
C THR A 82 5.45 9.36 43.15
N LYS A 83 5.07 10.53 43.69
CA LYS A 83 3.72 11.11 43.57
C LYS A 83 3.29 11.30 42.13
#